data_AF-U7P3G9-F1
#
_entry.id   AF-U7P3G9-F1
#
_cell.length_a   1.000
_cell.length_b   1.000
_cell.length_c   1.000
_cell.angle_alpha   90.00
_cell.angle_beta   90.00
_cell.angle_gamma   90.00
#
_symmetry.space_group_name_H-M   'P 1'
#
loop_
_entity.id
_entity.type
_entity.pdbx_description
1 polymer ?
#
loop_
_entity_poly.entity_id
_entity_poly.type
_entity_poly.pdbx_seq_one_letter_code
_entity_poly.pdbx_strand_id
1 'polypeptide(L)'
;MVAALTAGLLLSGCGAVNNMIYKTTGDVMKGFSRNHTVPYLMESDDLAMGCSMSEATAPLLMSFGRVTSEPDQLAVMLYLSSGSCAEEQAREHELAGLAAMYAMDATAAEDAFIRQKRAHTLAARRYLKSWQHHNSHYGNPDETECPDFDDDMDEFMYMAGLLSGLQALNAQIQATSSVGVPFNTGSVVGRATQCLDNKKWWGAPMGLRATVWAMIPGTQPQGEDAFERLAIAAEQGEEAGVRLGHVFQAIAAMNKNDEALVKSVIRDHAESLEANPANEEWRFVDAMATNMLVAISDRLWVENTGHRTPIGQFGAFWDDQREPVETMDLDDLL
;
A
#
# COMPACT_ATOMS: atom_id res chain seq x y z
N MET A 1 -56.38 35.20 -11.33
CA MET A 1 -55.05 35.27 -10.69
C MET A 1 -54.85 34.25 -9.55
N VAL A 2 -55.50 33.07 -9.57
CA VAL A 2 -55.27 32.02 -8.55
C VAL A 2 -54.71 30.73 -9.17
N ALA A 3 -54.97 30.46 -10.46
CA ALA A 3 -54.46 29.27 -11.15
C ALA A 3 -52.99 29.37 -11.63
N ALA A 4 -52.39 30.57 -11.65
CA ALA A 4 -51.01 30.77 -12.09
C ALA A 4 -49.97 30.64 -10.96
N LEU A 5 -50.41 30.68 -9.69
CA LEU A 5 -49.53 30.58 -8.52
C LEU A 5 -49.34 29.12 -8.05
N THR A 6 -50.22 28.21 -8.43
CA THR A 6 -50.10 26.78 -8.09
C THR A 6 -49.18 25.99 -9.03
N ALA A 7 -48.97 26.46 -10.26
CA ALA A 7 -48.06 25.81 -11.21
C ALA A 7 -46.57 26.13 -10.98
N GLY A 8 -46.25 27.26 -10.32
CA GLY A 8 -44.87 27.64 -10.02
C GLY A 8 -44.21 26.84 -8.89
N LEU A 9 -45.00 26.26 -7.97
CA LEU A 9 -44.52 25.45 -6.85
C LEU A 9 -44.21 24.00 -7.23
N LEU A 10 -44.73 23.51 -8.37
CA LEU A 10 -44.46 22.15 -8.86
C LEU A 10 -43.17 22.06 -9.68
N LEU A 11 -42.77 23.15 -10.35
CA LEU A 11 -41.56 23.19 -11.18
C LEU A 11 -40.27 23.46 -10.38
N SER A 12 -40.36 24.18 -9.26
CA SER A 12 -39.25 24.27 -8.28
C SER A 12 -39.07 22.99 -7.45
N GLY A 13 -40.13 22.17 -7.36
CA GLY A 13 -40.13 20.88 -6.69
C GLY A 13 -39.26 19.83 -7.38
N CYS A 14 -39.20 19.76 -8.70
CA CYS A 14 -38.36 18.78 -9.40
C CYS A 14 -36.85 18.99 -9.15
N GLY A 15 -36.38 20.25 -9.04
CA GLY A 15 -34.99 20.53 -8.71
C GLY A 15 -34.64 20.14 -7.27
N ALA A 16 -35.53 20.44 -6.32
CA ALA A 16 -35.37 20.07 -4.91
C ALA A 16 -35.48 18.56 -4.68
N VAL A 17 -36.44 17.89 -5.31
CA VAL A 17 -36.66 16.43 -5.20
C VAL A 17 -35.51 15.67 -5.87
N ASN A 18 -35.05 16.09 -7.05
CA ASN A 18 -33.89 15.46 -7.69
C ASN A 18 -32.63 15.61 -6.84
N ASN A 19 -32.37 16.80 -6.29
CA ASN A 19 -31.21 17.01 -5.42
C ASN A 19 -31.29 16.17 -4.13
N MET A 20 -32.48 16.02 -3.55
CA MET A 20 -32.70 15.17 -2.38
C MET A 20 -32.52 13.67 -2.70
N ILE A 21 -32.99 13.20 -3.86
CA ILE A 21 -32.79 11.81 -4.30
C ILE A 21 -31.31 11.54 -4.54
N TYR A 22 -30.62 12.40 -5.27
CA TYR A 22 -29.19 12.22 -5.55
C TYR A 22 -28.32 12.30 -4.30
N LYS A 23 -28.63 13.23 -3.38
CA LYS A 23 -27.96 13.31 -2.08
C LYS A 23 -28.15 12.01 -1.27
N THR A 24 -29.40 11.57 -1.12
CA THR A 24 -29.73 10.35 -0.36
C THR A 24 -29.06 9.12 -0.96
N THR A 25 -29.13 8.96 -2.29
CA THR A 25 -28.45 7.88 -2.99
C THR A 25 -26.94 7.96 -2.78
N GLY A 26 -26.34 9.15 -2.87
CA GLY A 26 -24.91 9.35 -2.60
C GLY A 26 -24.52 8.97 -1.18
N ASP A 27 -25.30 9.36 -0.18
CA ASP A 27 -25.07 9.01 1.23
C ASP A 27 -25.18 7.49 1.46
N VAL A 28 -26.18 6.84 0.85
CA VAL A 28 -26.32 5.38 0.91
C VAL A 28 -25.14 4.67 0.24
N MET A 29 -24.71 5.14 -0.94
CA MET A 29 -23.58 4.53 -1.66
C MET A 29 -22.25 4.71 -0.91
N LYS A 30 -22.04 5.86 -0.27
CA LYS A 30 -20.89 6.10 0.61
C LYS A 30 -20.93 5.13 1.81
N GLY A 31 -22.04 5.11 2.55
CA GLY A 31 -22.20 4.23 3.72
C GLY A 31 -22.04 2.75 3.38
N PHE A 32 -22.66 2.29 2.28
CA PHE A 32 -22.54 0.91 1.81
C PHE A 32 -21.08 0.57 1.43
N SER A 33 -20.41 1.48 0.72
CA SER A 33 -19.02 1.24 0.32
C SER A 33 -18.09 1.13 1.53
N ARG A 34 -18.25 2.01 2.52
CA ARG A 34 -17.44 2.03 3.75
C ARG A 34 -17.70 0.78 4.60
N ASN A 35 -18.97 0.43 4.80
CA ASN A 35 -19.37 -0.56 5.81
C ASN A 35 -19.50 -1.98 5.25
N HIS A 36 -19.53 -2.16 3.92
CA HIS A 36 -19.68 -3.48 3.29
C HIS A 36 -18.66 -3.72 2.19
N THR A 37 -18.51 -2.81 1.23
CA THR A 37 -17.58 -3.06 0.10
C THR A 37 -16.12 -3.13 0.56
N VAL A 38 -15.67 -2.19 1.40
CA VAL A 38 -14.29 -2.18 1.90
C VAL A 38 -14.00 -3.41 2.77
N PRO A 39 -14.78 -3.75 3.81
CA PRO A 39 -14.57 -4.98 4.58
C PRO A 39 -14.58 -6.24 3.73
N TYR A 40 -15.55 -6.36 2.80
CA TYR A 40 -15.60 -7.51 1.88
C TYR A 40 -14.34 -7.63 1.02
N LEU A 41 -13.75 -6.50 0.61
CA LEU A 41 -12.47 -6.52 -0.08
C LEU A 41 -11.33 -6.92 0.87
N MET A 42 -11.32 -6.46 2.12
CA MET A 42 -10.29 -6.79 3.11
C MET A 42 -10.25 -8.28 3.46
N GLU A 43 -11.39 -8.98 3.37
CA GLU A 43 -11.50 -10.44 3.52
C GLU A 43 -11.02 -11.24 2.29
N SER A 44 -10.74 -10.57 1.16
CA SER A 44 -10.28 -11.19 -0.09
C SER A 44 -8.76 -11.16 -0.22
N ASP A 45 -8.18 -12.11 -0.95
CA ASP A 45 -6.77 -12.11 -1.35
C ASP A 45 -6.54 -11.71 -2.82
N ASP A 46 -7.60 -11.35 -3.56
CA ASP A 46 -7.50 -10.95 -4.96
C ASP A 46 -7.10 -9.46 -5.10
N LEU A 47 -5.80 -9.21 -4.99
CA LEU A 47 -5.23 -7.87 -5.13
C LEU A 47 -5.50 -7.23 -6.50
N ALA A 48 -5.52 -8.05 -7.57
CA ALA A 48 -5.75 -7.56 -8.93
C ALA A 48 -7.20 -7.07 -9.09
N MET A 49 -8.16 -7.78 -8.50
CA MET A 49 -9.55 -7.35 -8.45
C MET A 49 -9.72 -6.10 -7.60
N GLY A 50 -9.09 -6.01 -6.41
CA GLY A 50 -9.13 -4.81 -5.57
C GLY A 50 -8.59 -3.57 -6.26
N CYS A 51 -7.47 -3.73 -6.95
CA CYS A 51 -6.85 -2.71 -7.79
C CYS A 51 -7.79 -2.25 -8.91
N SER A 52 -8.27 -3.18 -9.73
CA SER A 52 -9.14 -2.88 -10.88
C SER A 52 -10.47 -2.26 -10.45
N MET A 53 -11.04 -2.74 -9.34
CA MET A 53 -12.23 -2.18 -8.74
C MET A 53 -12.01 -0.72 -8.37
N SER A 54 -10.95 -0.41 -7.62
CA SER A 54 -10.66 0.96 -7.17
C SER A 54 -10.45 1.93 -8.33
N GLU A 55 -9.73 1.53 -9.38
CA GLU A 55 -9.57 2.36 -10.58
C GLU A 55 -10.89 2.62 -11.31
N ALA A 56 -11.74 1.60 -11.43
CA ALA A 56 -13.01 1.68 -12.14
C ALA A 56 -14.09 2.43 -11.36
N THR A 57 -14.15 2.25 -10.03
CA THR A 57 -15.21 2.81 -9.19
C THR A 57 -14.87 4.16 -8.62
N ALA A 58 -13.58 4.56 -8.56
CA ALA A 58 -13.21 5.87 -8.04
C ALA A 58 -13.97 7.03 -8.73
N PRO A 59 -14.01 7.15 -10.07
CA PRO A 59 -14.78 8.23 -10.71
C PRO A 59 -16.27 8.20 -10.38
N LEU A 60 -16.87 7.01 -10.26
CA LEU A 60 -18.27 6.84 -9.89
C LEU A 60 -18.54 7.32 -8.47
N LEU A 61 -17.79 6.81 -7.50
CA LEU A 61 -17.99 7.13 -6.08
C LEU A 61 -17.65 8.60 -5.79
N MET A 62 -16.55 9.11 -6.34
CA MET A 62 -16.18 10.53 -6.19
C MET A 62 -17.20 11.47 -6.84
N SER A 63 -17.91 11.05 -7.89
CA SER A 63 -18.93 11.91 -8.52
C SER A 63 -20.09 12.28 -7.60
N PHE A 64 -20.33 11.48 -6.53
CA PHE A 64 -21.35 11.81 -5.53
C PHE A 64 -21.01 13.06 -4.71
N GLY A 65 -19.74 13.47 -4.60
CA GLY A 65 -19.35 14.75 -3.99
C GLY A 65 -19.98 16.00 -4.66
N ARG A 66 -20.51 15.85 -5.89
CA ARG A 66 -21.25 16.91 -6.58
C ARG A 66 -22.68 17.09 -6.07
N VAL A 67 -23.23 16.11 -5.38
CA VAL A 67 -24.65 16.05 -4.96
C VAL A 67 -24.82 15.77 -3.46
N THR A 68 -23.76 15.35 -2.77
CA THR A 68 -23.67 15.21 -1.31
C THR A 68 -22.29 15.65 -0.81
N SER A 69 -22.00 15.51 0.50
CA SER A 69 -20.65 15.74 1.02
C SER A 69 -19.63 14.84 0.32
N GLU A 70 -18.46 15.42 0.05
CA GLU A 70 -17.34 14.74 -0.59
C GLU A 70 -17.01 13.44 0.17
N PRO A 71 -16.84 12.31 -0.52
CA PRO A 71 -16.56 11.03 0.11
C PRO A 71 -15.08 10.90 0.51
N ASP A 72 -14.53 11.88 1.22
CA ASP A 72 -13.07 11.98 1.49
C ASP A 72 -12.49 10.70 2.10
N GLN A 73 -13.14 10.14 3.12
CA GLN A 73 -12.69 8.93 3.80
C GLN A 73 -12.59 7.72 2.84
N LEU A 74 -13.57 7.55 1.95
CA LEU A 74 -13.53 6.50 0.91
C LEU A 74 -12.50 6.79 -0.16
N ALA A 75 -12.34 8.08 -0.50
CA ALA A 75 -11.37 8.53 -1.49
C ALA A 75 -9.95 8.13 -1.09
N VAL A 76 -9.63 8.11 0.21
CA VAL A 76 -8.36 7.60 0.74
C VAL A 76 -8.11 6.17 0.25
N MET A 77 -9.04 5.25 0.50
CA MET A 77 -8.87 3.85 0.10
C MET A 77 -8.81 3.67 -1.43
N LEU A 78 -9.71 4.34 -2.15
CA LEU A 78 -9.80 4.26 -3.61
C LEU A 78 -8.51 4.78 -4.28
N TYR A 79 -7.97 5.88 -3.79
CA TYR A 79 -6.76 6.48 -4.34
C TYR A 79 -5.47 5.81 -3.85
N LEU A 80 -5.45 5.24 -2.64
CA LEU A 80 -4.37 4.36 -2.19
C LEU A 80 -4.27 3.12 -3.08
N SER A 81 -5.38 2.41 -3.28
CA SER A 81 -5.40 1.20 -4.09
C SER A 81 -5.08 1.49 -5.56
N SER A 82 -5.68 2.54 -6.16
CA SER A 82 -5.32 2.93 -7.53
C SER A 82 -3.89 3.45 -7.66
N GLY A 83 -3.31 4.07 -6.63
CA GLY A 83 -1.88 4.39 -6.59
C GLY A 83 -1.03 3.13 -6.65
N SER A 84 -1.39 2.12 -5.85
CA SER A 84 -0.72 0.82 -5.78
C SER A 84 -0.76 0.08 -7.12
N CYS A 85 -1.86 0.18 -7.87
CA CYS A 85 -1.96 -0.34 -9.25
C CYS A 85 -0.91 0.25 -10.21
N ALA A 86 -0.72 1.56 -10.15
CA ALA A 86 0.26 2.24 -11.00
C ALA A 86 1.69 1.93 -10.53
N GLU A 87 1.88 1.71 -9.23
CA GLU A 87 3.17 1.29 -8.69
C GLU A 87 3.54 -0.14 -9.09
N GLU A 88 2.58 -1.06 -9.15
CA GLU A 88 2.80 -2.41 -9.68
C GLU A 88 3.27 -2.37 -11.14
N GLN A 89 2.64 -1.54 -11.98
CA GLN A 89 3.12 -1.32 -13.34
C GLN A 89 4.55 -0.75 -13.37
N ALA A 90 4.89 0.11 -12.41
CA ALA A 90 6.25 0.64 -12.30
C ALA A 90 7.26 -0.49 -11.97
N ARG A 91 6.93 -1.36 -11.02
CA ARG A 91 7.76 -2.53 -10.66
C ARG A 91 7.93 -3.48 -11.84
N GLU A 92 6.87 -3.77 -12.59
CA GLU A 92 6.95 -4.59 -13.81
C GLU A 92 7.92 -4.01 -14.84
N HIS A 93 7.91 -2.69 -15.02
CA HIS A 93 8.86 -1.98 -15.89
C HIS A 93 10.29 -1.97 -15.33
N GLU A 94 10.45 -1.87 -14.01
CA GLU A 94 11.76 -2.01 -13.36
C GLU A 94 12.36 -3.39 -13.63
N LEU A 95 11.62 -4.47 -13.40
CA LEU A 95 12.07 -5.84 -13.66
C LEU A 95 12.44 -6.04 -15.14
N ALA A 96 11.65 -5.50 -16.07
CA ALA A 96 11.99 -5.54 -17.50
C ALA A 96 13.30 -4.79 -17.80
N GLY A 97 13.52 -3.63 -17.15
CA GLY A 97 14.75 -2.86 -17.29
C GLY A 97 15.97 -3.58 -16.72
N LEU A 98 15.84 -4.18 -15.53
CA LEU A 98 16.90 -4.96 -14.88
C LEU A 98 17.26 -6.21 -15.70
N ALA A 99 16.28 -6.92 -16.24
CA ALA A 99 16.51 -8.07 -17.11
C ALA A 99 17.23 -7.65 -18.41
N ALA A 100 16.85 -6.52 -19.00
CA ALA A 100 17.54 -5.96 -20.18
C ALA A 100 18.98 -5.54 -19.86
N MET A 101 19.22 -4.94 -18.68
CA MET A 101 20.57 -4.61 -18.20
C MET A 101 21.44 -5.87 -18.05
N TYR A 102 20.89 -6.94 -17.46
CA TYR A 102 21.57 -8.23 -17.34
C TYR A 102 21.93 -8.81 -18.72
N ALA A 103 21.03 -8.67 -19.71
CA ALA A 103 21.25 -9.07 -21.09
C ALA A 103 22.14 -8.11 -21.91
N MET A 104 22.64 -7.03 -21.30
CA MET A 104 23.41 -5.96 -21.95
C MET A 104 22.66 -5.24 -23.09
N ASP A 105 21.32 -5.19 -23.04
CA ASP A 105 20.47 -4.44 -23.97
C ASP A 105 20.13 -3.05 -23.39
N ALA A 106 21.03 -2.09 -23.61
CA ALA A 106 20.90 -0.73 -23.08
C ALA A 106 19.66 0.01 -23.61
N THR A 107 19.25 -0.24 -24.85
CA THR A 107 18.10 0.46 -25.45
C THR A 107 16.78 -0.04 -24.85
N ALA A 108 16.63 -1.35 -24.66
CA ALA A 108 15.47 -1.90 -23.97
C ALA A 108 15.43 -1.47 -22.50
N ALA A 109 16.58 -1.44 -21.82
CA ALA A 109 16.69 -0.97 -20.45
C ALA A 109 16.27 0.51 -20.29
N GLU A 110 16.77 1.39 -21.16
CA GLU A 110 16.42 2.81 -21.14
C GLU A 110 14.91 3.03 -21.32
N ASP A 111 14.29 2.37 -22.30
CA ASP A 111 12.84 2.46 -22.52
C ASP A 111 12.03 1.96 -21.31
N ALA A 112 12.44 0.82 -20.74
CA ALA A 112 11.79 0.25 -19.56
C ALA A 112 11.85 1.20 -18.36
N PHE A 113 13.00 1.81 -18.08
CA PHE A 113 13.14 2.79 -17.01
C PHE A 113 12.37 4.09 -17.27
N ILE A 114 12.20 4.52 -18.52
CA ILE A 114 11.30 5.63 -18.85
C ILE A 114 9.84 5.28 -18.52
N ARG A 115 9.40 4.06 -18.87
CA ARG A 115 8.05 3.57 -18.54
C ARG A 115 7.85 3.45 -17.03
N GLN A 116 8.82 2.93 -16.29
CA GLN A 116 8.83 2.89 -14.83
C GLN A 116 8.61 4.29 -14.24
N LYS A 117 9.39 5.29 -14.65
CA LYS A 117 9.26 6.67 -14.15
C LYS A 117 7.88 7.28 -14.44
N ARG A 118 7.31 7.01 -15.63
CA ARG A 118 5.95 7.45 -15.98
C ARG A 118 4.90 6.80 -15.08
N ALA A 119 5.03 5.51 -14.81
CA ALA A 119 4.14 4.78 -13.91
C ALA A 119 4.24 5.30 -12.46
N HIS A 120 5.46 5.53 -11.93
CA HIS A 120 5.64 6.17 -10.63
C HIS A 120 5.06 7.59 -10.57
N THR A 121 5.15 8.37 -11.66
CA THR A 121 4.51 9.69 -11.73
C THR A 121 2.99 9.59 -11.57
N LEU A 122 2.36 8.58 -12.19
CA LEU A 122 0.92 8.31 -12.03
C LEU A 122 0.59 7.85 -10.60
N ALA A 123 1.37 6.91 -10.06
CA ALA A 123 1.21 6.43 -8.68
C ALA A 123 1.30 7.59 -7.68
N ALA A 124 2.34 8.42 -7.77
CA ALA A 124 2.54 9.58 -6.89
C ALA A 124 1.35 10.54 -6.92
N ARG A 125 0.76 10.81 -8.09
CA ARG A 125 -0.44 11.67 -8.20
C ARG A 125 -1.66 11.05 -7.53
N ARG A 126 -1.85 9.74 -7.65
CA ARG A 126 -3.00 9.04 -7.03
C ARG A 126 -2.82 8.99 -5.52
N TYR A 127 -1.66 8.58 -5.02
CA TYR A 127 -1.35 8.64 -3.60
C TYR A 127 -1.46 10.05 -3.02
N LEU A 128 -1.01 11.08 -3.74
CA LEU A 128 -1.17 12.46 -3.30
C LEU A 128 -2.65 12.87 -3.18
N LYS A 129 -3.52 12.40 -4.08
CA LYS A 129 -4.97 12.63 -3.92
C LYS A 129 -5.52 11.94 -2.68
N SER A 130 -5.13 10.69 -2.44
CA SER A 130 -5.50 9.98 -1.20
C SER A 130 -5.06 10.77 0.03
N TRP A 131 -3.81 11.24 0.05
CA TRP A 131 -3.26 12.08 1.14
C TRP A 131 -4.02 13.40 1.32
N GLN A 132 -4.41 14.05 0.23
CA GLN A 132 -5.21 15.27 0.29
C GLN A 132 -6.61 15.01 0.88
N HIS A 133 -7.27 13.94 0.48
CA HIS A 133 -8.57 13.55 1.04
C HIS A 133 -8.46 13.14 2.51
N HIS A 134 -7.38 12.46 2.90
CA HIS A 134 -7.07 12.16 4.30
C HIS A 134 -7.00 13.46 5.12
N ASN A 135 -6.22 14.45 4.67
CA ASN A 135 -6.09 15.73 5.37
C ASN A 135 -7.40 16.53 5.39
N SER A 136 -8.22 16.45 4.34
CA SER A 136 -9.55 17.09 4.31
C SER A 136 -10.51 16.50 5.34
N HIS A 137 -10.42 15.19 5.61
CA HIS A 137 -11.31 14.50 6.53
C HIS A 137 -10.82 14.57 7.99
N TYR A 138 -9.56 14.23 8.24
CA TYR A 138 -8.99 14.11 9.58
C TYR A 138 -8.24 15.36 10.08
N GLY A 139 -8.06 16.36 9.21
CA GLY A 139 -7.18 17.51 9.47
C GLY A 139 -5.74 17.25 9.06
N ASN A 140 -4.94 18.31 8.95
CA ASN A 140 -3.52 18.22 8.62
C ASN A 140 -2.73 17.69 9.85
N PRO A 141 -2.11 16.50 9.80
CA PRO A 141 -1.44 15.93 10.98
C PRO A 141 -0.22 16.72 11.49
N ASP A 142 0.26 17.72 10.75
CA ASP A 142 1.31 18.64 11.21
C ASP A 142 0.77 19.82 12.05
N GLU A 143 -0.53 20.09 11.96
CA GLU A 143 -1.18 21.26 12.57
C GLU A 143 -2.24 20.91 13.61
N THR A 144 -2.81 19.70 13.54
CA THR A 144 -3.91 19.27 14.38
C THR A 144 -3.50 18.21 15.39
N GLU A 145 -4.26 18.11 16.49
CA GLU A 145 -4.16 16.98 17.43
C GLU A 145 -4.67 15.68 16.76
N CYS A 146 -4.45 14.54 17.42
CA CYS A 146 -4.97 13.26 16.93
C CYS A 146 -6.50 13.33 16.79
N PRO A 147 -7.05 12.89 15.64
CA PRO A 147 -8.50 12.89 15.46
C PRO A 147 -9.16 11.87 16.39
N ASP A 148 -10.43 12.10 16.70
CA ASP A 148 -11.29 11.08 17.28
C ASP A 148 -11.76 10.14 16.16
N PHE A 149 -11.82 8.84 16.46
CA PHE A 149 -12.26 7.82 15.52
C PHE A 149 -13.62 7.25 15.90
N ASP A 150 -14.51 7.12 14.93
CA ASP A 150 -15.86 6.59 15.14
C ASP A 150 -15.88 5.07 15.35
N ASP A 151 -15.02 4.34 14.63
CA ASP A 151 -14.90 2.87 14.68
C ASP A 151 -13.54 2.39 14.13
N ASP A 152 -13.33 1.06 14.14
CA ASP A 152 -12.10 0.42 13.66
C ASP A 152 -11.82 0.70 12.17
N MET A 153 -12.87 0.81 11.34
CA MET A 153 -12.68 1.13 9.92
C MET A 153 -12.23 2.58 9.73
N ASP A 154 -12.64 3.49 10.60
CA ASP A 154 -12.18 4.88 10.62
C ASP A 154 -10.67 4.94 10.92
N GLU A 155 -10.24 4.28 11.99
CA GLU A 155 -8.82 4.14 12.34
C GLU A 155 -8.00 3.49 11.20
N PHE A 156 -8.52 2.44 10.57
CA PHE A 156 -7.86 1.81 9.42
C PHE A 156 -7.71 2.78 8.23
N MET A 157 -8.77 3.52 7.89
CA MET A 157 -8.73 4.50 6.81
C MET A 157 -7.79 5.67 7.13
N TYR A 158 -7.66 6.05 8.40
CA TYR A 158 -6.63 6.99 8.85
C TYR A 158 -5.22 6.44 8.57
N MET A 159 -4.93 5.20 8.99
CA MET A 159 -3.64 4.53 8.71
C MET A 159 -3.35 4.44 7.21
N ALA A 160 -4.36 4.08 6.40
CA ALA A 160 -4.25 4.00 4.94
C ALA A 160 -3.92 5.36 4.30
N GLY A 161 -4.43 6.45 4.84
CA GLY A 161 -4.09 7.80 4.39
C GLY A 161 -2.67 8.20 4.77
N LEU A 162 -2.21 7.87 5.98
CA LEU A 162 -0.81 8.05 6.36
C LEU A 162 0.14 7.29 5.42
N LEU A 163 -0.18 6.02 5.12
CA LEU A 163 0.55 5.21 4.15
C LEU A 163 0.56 5.86 2.76
N SER A 164 -0.58 6.42 2.33
CA SER A 164 -0.67 7.15 1.06
C SER A 164 0.24 8.37 1.02
N GLY A 165 0.36 9.13 2.11
CA GLY A 165 1.31 10.24 2.20
C GLY A 165 2.75 9.79 2.00
N LEU A 166 3.14 8.70 2.66
CA LEU A 166 4.49 8.13 2.50
C LEU A 166 4.73 7.59 1.08
N GLN A 167 3.77 6.86 0.51
CA GLN A 167 3.88 6.31 -0.84
C GLN A 167 3.85 7.39 -1.93
N ALA A 168 3.13 8.49 -1.71
CA ALA A 168 3.19 9.65 -2.59
C ALA A 168 4.62 10.21 -2.66
N LEU A 169 5.28 10.36 -1.51
CA LEU A 169 6.65 10.85 -1.43
C LEU A 169 7.63 9.85 -2.07
N ASN A 170 7.51 8.56 -1.76
CA ASN A 170 8.33 7.50 -2.35
C ASN A 170 8.21 7.48 -3.88
N ALA A 171 6.99 7.40 -4.40
CA ALA A 171 6.74 7.38 -5.84
C ALA A 171 7.21 8.67 -6.53
N GLN A 172 7.11 9.84 -5.87
CA GLN A 172 7.67 11.09 -6.40
C GLN A 172 9.20 11.00 -6.56
N ILE A 173 9.90 10.45 -5.56
CA ILE A 173 11.35 10.25 -5.61
C ILE A 173 11.72 9.30 -6.74
N GLN A 174 11.05 8.14 -6.84
CA GLN A 174 11.31 7.13 -7.89
C GLN A 174 10.99 7.66 -9.30
N ALA A 175 9.99 8.52 -9.44
CA ALA A 175 9.66 9.17 -10.71
C ALA A 175 10.74 10.16 -11.16
N THR A 176 11.66 10.59 -10.27
CA THR A 176 12.62 11.68 -10.52
C THR A 176 11.94 12.98 -11.00
N SER A 177 10.68 13.17 -10.63
CA SER A 177 9.86 14.33 -11.02
C SER A 177 9.07 14.82 -9.82
N SER A 178 8.82 16.13 -9.74
CA SER A 178 7.99 16.69 -8.68
C SER A 178 6.53 16.71 -9.11
N VAL A 179 5.66 16.06 -8.32
CA VAL A 179 4.20 16.11 -8.47
C VAL A 179 3.54 16.95 -7.38
N GLY A 180 4.34 17.59 -6.52
CA GLY A 180 3.88 18.50 -5.47
C GLY A 180 3.78 17.89 -4.07
N VAL A 181 4.38 16.72 -3.82
CA VAL A 181 4.42 16.12 -2.48
C VAL A 181 5.50 16.84 -1.65
N PRO A 182 5.18 17.44 -0.49
CA PRO A 182 6.17 18.05 0.39
C PRO A 182 7.19 17.02 0.88
N PHE A 183 8.48 17.35 0.88
CA PHE A 183 9.54 16.42 1.32
C PHE A 183 9.49 16.10 2.82
N ASN A 184 8.86 16.94 3.64
CA ASN A 184 8.65 16.66 5.07
C ASN A 184 7.50 15.67 5.33
N THR A 185 6.75 15.24 4.30
CA THR A 185 5.61 14.32 4.45
C THR A 185 5.99 13.04 5.20
N GLY A 186 7.18 12.47 4.96
CA GLY A 186 7.65 11.28 5.67
C GLY A 186 7.73 11.48 7.19
N SER A 187 8.27 12.61 7.65
CA SER A 187 8.36 12.93 9.08
C SER A 187 6.99 13.24 9.69
N VAL A 188 6.08 13.87 8.93
CA VAL A 188 4.69 14.14 9.36
C VAL A 188 3.95 12.81 9.57
N VAL A 189 3.99 11.92 8.56
CA VAL A 189 3.41 10.58 8.63
C VAL A 189 3.99 9.80 9.80
N GLY A 190 5.32 9.75 9.92
CA GLY A 190 5.99 9.03 11.01
C GLY A 190 5.53 9.47 12.40
N ARG A 191 5.30 10.77 12.63
CA ARG A 191 4.73 11.26 13.90
C ARG A 191 3.26 10.89 14.04
N ALA A 192 2.46 11.10 13.00
CA ALA A 192 1.01 10.89 13.01
C ALA A 192 0.59 9.44 13.33
N THR A 193 1.45 8.45 13.05
CA THR A 193 1.22 7.05 13.46
C THR A 193 1.00 6.88 14.97
N GLN A 194 1.47 7.81 15.80
CA GLN A 194 1.26 7.75 17.26
C GLN A 194 -0.21 7.88 17.67
N CYS A 195 -1.07 8.35 16.76
CA CYS A 195 -2.51 8.46 16.99
C CYS A 195 -3.23 7.10 16.93
N LEU A 196 -2.55 6.04 16.47
CA LEU A 196 -3.11 4.71 16.31
C LEU A 196 -2.63 3.78 17.42
N ASP A 197 -3.51 2.87 17.87
CA ASP A 197 -3.11 1.81 18.81
C ASP A 197 -2.24 0.76 18.11
N ASN A 198 -0.98 0.66 18.52
CA ASN A 198 -0.03 -0.23 17.87
C ASN A 198 -0.40 -1.71 17.98
N LYS A 199 -0.96 -2.14 19.11
CA LYS A 199 -1.27 -3.56 19.34
C LYS A 199 -2.50 -3.97 18.55
N LYS A 200 -3.52 -3.11 18.51
CA LYS A 200 -4.73 -3.30 17.71
C LYS A 200 -4.40 -3.48 16.23
N TRP A 201 -3.51 -2.63 15.72
CA TRP A 201 -3.07 -2.64 14.33
C TRP A 201 -1.77 -3.44 14.13
N TRP A 202 -1.63 -4.58 14.82
CA TRP A 202 -0.63 -5.64 14.58
C TRP A 202 0.81 -5.14 14.35
N GLY A 203 1.22 -4.12 15.12
CA GLY A 203 2.55 -3.52 15.04
C GLY A 203 2.76 -2.55 13.86
N ALA A 204 1.79 -2.40 12.96
CA ALA A 204 1.92 -1.60 11.75
C ALA A 204 2.19 -0.11 12.02
N PRO A 205 1.55 0.58 12.99
CA PRO A 205 1.87 1.97 13.30
C PRO A 205 3.34 2.15 13.71
N MET A 206 3.86 1.28 14.59
CA MET A 206 5.27 1.32 14.96
C MET A 206 6.19 0.94 13.81
N GLY A 207 5.84 -0.08 13.02
CA GLY A 207 6.63 -0.50 11.87
C GLY A 207 6.77 0.61 10.83
N LEU A 208 5.68 1.32 10.53
CA LEU A 208 5.69 2.49 9.65
C LEU A 208 6.57 3.61 10.22
N ARG A 209 6.43 3.90 11.52
CA ARG A 209 7.24 4.92 12.20
C ARG A 209 8.74 4.58 12.20
N ALA A 210 9.08 3.33 12.51
CA ALA A 210 10.46 2.86 12.52
C ALA A 210 11.08 2.81 11.11
N THR A 211 10.28 2.54 10.08
CA THR A 211 10.72 2.67 8.68
C THR A 211 11.14 4.10 8.38
N VAL A 212 10.36 5.09 8.80
CA VAL A 212 10.72 6.51 8.65
C VAL A 212 12.03 6.83 9.39
N TRP A 213 12.20 6.31 10.61
CA TRP A 213 13.45 6.47 11.37
C TRP A 213 14.66 5.87 10.66
N ALA A 214 14.52 4.69 10.06
CA ALA A 214 15.59 4.02 9.32
C ALA A 214 15.97 4.77 8.02
N MET A 215 14.99 5.39 7.36
CA MET A 215 15.16 6.07 6.07
C MET A 215 15.63 7.53 6.20
N ILE A 216 15.17 8.26 7.22
CA ILE A 216 15.45 9.70 7.36
C ILE A 216 16.46 9.95 8.49
N PRO A 217 17.71 10.34 8.18
CA PRO A 217 18.72 10.63 9.18
C PRO A 217 18.26 11.67 10.21
N GLY A 218 18.50 11.38 11.50
CA GLY A 218 18.19 12.29 12.61
C GLY A 218 16.75 12.27 13.10
N THR A 219 15.88 11.40 12.56
CA THR A 219 14.49 11.26 13.04
C THR A 219 14.30 10.18 14.11
N GLN A 220 15.26 9.27 14.27
CA GLN A 220 15.27 8.25 15.32
C GLN A 220 15.42 8.91 16.71
N PRO A 221 14.50 8.67 17.66
CA PRO A 221 14.62 9.19 19.02
C PRO A 221 15.83 8.63 19.77
N GLN A 222 16.31 9.37 20.76
CA GLN A 222 17.42 8.91 21.61
C GLN A 222 17.00 7.67 22.41
N GLY A 223 17.81 6.60 22.35
CA GLY A 223 17.56 5.34 23.06
C GLY A 223 16.62 4.37 22.34
N GLU A 224 16.10 4.75 21.18
CA GLU A 224 15.36 3.85 20.28
C GLU A 224 16.31 3.23 19.26
N ASP A 225 16.00 2.02 18.79
CA ASP A 225 16.61 1.38 17.63
C ASP A 225 15.54 1.03 16.58
N ALA A 226 15.68 1.57 15.37
CA ALA A 226 14.67 1.39 14.33
C ALA A 226 14.53 -0.08 13.89
N PHE A 227 15.62 -0.82 13.79
CA PHE A 227 15.60 -2.22 13.34
C PHE A 227 15.05 -3.16 14.42
N GLU A 228 15.32 -2.89 15.70
CA GLU A 228 14.69 -3.58 16.81
C GLU A 228 13.17 -3.37 16.80
N ARG A 229 12.70 -2.13 16.59
CA ARG A 229 11.26 -1.83 16.49
C ARG A 229 10.61 -2.48 15.28
N LEU A 230 11.32 -2.56 14.15
CA LEU A 230 10.83 -3.25 12.95
C LEU A 230 10.71 -4.75 13.17
N ALA A 231 11.69 -5.39 13.83
CA ALA A 231 11.64 -6.81 14.16
C ALA A 231 10.47 -7.13 15.11
N ILE A 232 10.22 -6.28 16.12
CA ILE A 232 9.05 -6.43 17.01
C ILE A 232 7.73 -6.26 16.23
N ALA A 233 7.66 -5.31 15.30
CA ALA A 233 6.47 -5.12 14.47
C ALA A 233 6.23 -6.29 13.50
N ALA A 234 7.31 -6.90 12.99
CA ALA A 234 7.28 -8.12 12.19
C ALA A 234 6.65 -9.27 12.98
N GLU A 235 7.15 -9.56 14.18
CA GLU A 235 6.63 -10.61 15.08
C GLU A 235 5.14 -10.38 15.42
N GLN A 236 4.75 -9.15 15.77
CA GLN A 236 3.34 -8.81 16.03
C GLN A 236 2.44 -9.03 14.82
N GLY A 237 2.93 -8.70 13.62
CA GLY A 237 2.23 -8.92 12.37
C GLY A 237 2.04 -10.40 12.05
N GLU A 238 3.07 -11.21 12.29
CA GLU A 238 3.02 -12.66 12.14
C GLU A 238 2.00 -13.30 13.09
N GLU A 239 2.07 -12.98 14.39
CA GLU A 239 1.14 -13.50 15.40
C GLU A 239 -0.33 -13.14 15.08
N ALA A 240 -0.55 -11.96 14.50
CA ALA A 240 -1.88 -11.48 14.13
C ALA A 240 -2.39 -12.03 12.80
N GLY A 241 -1.55 -12.69 12.00
CA GLY A 241 -1.87 -13.11 10.63
C GLY A 241 -1.95 -11.96 9.62
N VAL A 242 -1.29 -10.82 9.89
CA VAL A 242 -1.21 -9.64 9.03
C VAL A 242 0.25 -9.15 8.96
N ARG A 243 1.03 -9.74 8.05
CA ARG A 243 2.51 -9.65 8.03
C ARG A 243 3.08 -8.38 7.40
N LEU A 244 2.41 -7.25 7.57
CA LEU A 244 2.86 -5.96 7.03
C LEU A 244 4.21 -5.53 7.65
N GLY A 245 4.49 -5.97 8.89
CA GLY A 245 5.78 -5.74 9.55
C GLY A 245 6.99 -6.27 8.78
N HIS A 246 6.87 -7.43 8.12
CA HIS A 246 7.93 -7.99 7.26
C HIS A 246 8.27 -7.04 6.11
N VAL A 247 7.27 -6.42 5.50
CA VAL A 247 7.49 -5.44 4.42
C VAL A 247 8.28 -4.23 4.92
N PHE A 248 7.89 -3.67 6.07
CA PHE A 248 8.58 -2.52 6.65
C PHE A 248 10.05 -2.84 6.96
N GLN A 249 10.32 -4.02 7.53
CA GLN A 249 11.66 -4.47 7.83
C GLN A 249 12.50 -4.69 6.56
N ALA A 250 11.92 -5.33 5.53
CA ALA A 250 12.60 -5.54 4.25
C ALA A 250 12.93 -4.22 3.55
N ILE A 251 12.00 -3.26 3.49
CA ILE A 251 12.23 -1.94 2.89
C ILE A 251 13.33 -1.18 3.65
N ALA A 252 13.32 -1.22 4.98
CA ALA A 252 14.37 -0.58 5.78
C ALA A 252 15.75 -1.21 5.52
N ALA A 253 15.81 -2.53 5.43
CA ALA A 253 17.03 -3.27 5.12
C ALA A 253 17.55 -2.96 3.71
N MET A 254 16.67 -2.91 2.71
CA MET A 254 17.02 -2.50 1.33
C MET A 254 17.63 -1.10 1.30
N ASN A 255 17.06 -0.14 2.04
CA ASN A 255 17.61 1.23 2.11
C ASN A 255 19.00 1.29 2.76
N LYS A 256 19.38 0.29 3.58
CA LYS A 256 20.74 0.15 4.13
C LYS A 256 21.67 -0.68 3.25
N ASN A 257 21.18 -1.22 2.13
CA ASN A 257 21.88 -2.22 1.31
C ASN A 257 22.26 -3.48 2.11
N ASP A 258 21.43 -3.86 3.08
CA ASP A 258 21.61 -5.10 3.86
C ASP A 258 20.86 -6.26 3.20
N GLU A 259 21.44 -6.78 2.11
CA GLU A 259 20.84 -7.88 1.34
C GLU A 259 20.63 -9.14 2.19
N ALA A 260 21.54 -9.42 3.14
CA ALA A 260 21.43 -10.59 4.01
C ALA A 260 20.16 -10.51 4.89
N LEU A 261 19.90 -9.35 5.47
CA LEU A 261 18.67 -9.12 6.23
C LEU A 261 17.42 -9.18 5.34
N VAL A 262 17.47 -8.62 4.12
CA VAL A 262 16.34 -8.73 3.18
C VAL A 262 16.02 -10.20 2.86
N LYS A 263 17.03 -11.01 2.56
CA LYS A 263 16.86 -12.45 2.31
C LYS A 263 16.31 -13.19 3.53
N SER A 264 16.79 -12.84 4.73
CA SER A 264 16.26 -13.40 6.00
C SER A 264 14.77 -13.08 6.15
N VAL A 265 14.37 -11.82 6.02
CA VAL A 265 12.97 -11.42 6.17
C VAL A 265 12.05 -12.11 5.16
N ILE A 266 12.52 -12.31 3.92
CA ILE A 266 11.75 -13.04 2.89
C ILE A 266 11.61 -14.54 3.25
N ARG A 267 12.66 -15.16 3.81
CA ARG A 267 12.60 -16.54 4.34
C ARG A 267 11.60 -16.65 5.48
N ASP A 268 11.76 -15.79 6.49
CA ASP A 268 10.90 -15.75 7.67
C ASP A 268 9.44 -15.54 7.26
N HIS A 269 9.18 -14.64 6.31
CA HIS A 269 7.85 -14.45 5.76
C HIS A 269 7.32 -15.71 5.06
N ALA A 270 8.10 -16.35 4.17
CA ALA A 270 7.69 -17.58 3.48
C ALA A 270 7.37 -18.71 4.47
N GLU A 271 8.21 -18.92 5.49
CA GLU A 271 7.97 -19.89 6.56
C GLU A 271 6.71 -19.56 7.37
N SER A 272 6.50 -18.28 7.69
CA SER A 272 5.33 -17.84 8.46
C SER A 272 4.01 -18.09 7.72
N LEU A 273 3.99 -18.07 6.38
CA LEU A 273 2.80 -18.37 5.57
C LEU A 273 2.39 -19.84 5.69
N GLU A 274 3.35 -20.75 5.91
CA GLU A 274 3.08 -22.16 6.14
C GLU A 274 2.67 -22.44 7.60
N ALA A 275 3.29 -21.73 8.55
CA ALA A 275 3.07 -21.94 9.97
C ALA A 275 1.75 -21.35 10.47
N ASN A 276 1.37 -20.16 10.00
CA ASN A 276 0.25 -19.39 10.52
C ASN A 276 -0.73 -19.01 9.39
N PRO A 277 -2.05 -19.21 9.54
CA PRO A 277 -3.00 -18.73 8.55
C PRO A 277 -3.10 -17.19 8.56
N ALA A 278 -3.44 -16.61 7.40
CA ALA A 278 -3.78 -15.18 7.33
C ALA A 278 -5.03 -14.87 8.16
N ASN A 279 -5.09 -13.67 8.73
CA ASN A 279 -6.26 -13.15 9.42
C ASN A 279 -7.45 -13.05 8.46
N GLU A 280 -8.60 -13.64 8.79
CA GLU A 280 -9.77 -13.69 7.89
C GLU A 280 -10.32 -12.31 7.52
N GLU A 281 -10.29 -11.34 8.43
CA GLU A 281 -10.81 -9.97 8.22
C GLU A 281 -9.85 -9.09 7.42
N TRP A 282 -8.55 -9.42 7.44
CA TRP A 282 -7.48 -8.59 6.88
C TRP A 282 -6.62 -9.33 5.85
N ARG A 283 -7.14 -10.40 5.24
CA ARG A 283 -6.47 -11.22 4.23
C ARG A 283 -5.88 -10.39 3.09
N PHE A 284 -6.56 -9.33 2.68
CA PHE A 284 -6.10 -8.45 1.61
C PHE A 284 -4.79 -7.74 1.98
N VAL A 285 -4.68 -7.30 3.24
CA VAL A 285 -3.48 -6.61 3.74
C VAL A 285 -2.31 -7.58 3.83
N ASP A 286 -2.55 -8.81 4.29
CA ASP A 286 -1.54 -9.86 4.33
C ASP A 286 -1.11 -10.30 2.93
N ALA A 287 -2.06 -10.50 2.00
CA ALA A 287 -1.77 -10.79 0.60
C ALA A 287 -0.94 -9.67 -0.06
N MET A 288 -1.23 -8.40 0.25
CA MET A 288 -0.44 -7.26 -0.20
C MET A 288 0.99 -7.32 0.34
N ALA A 289 1.17 -7.70 1.61
CA ALA A 289 2.49 -7.88 2.19
C ALA A 289 3.30 -8.96 1.45
N THR A 290 2.67 -10.11 1.17
CA THR A 290 3.25 -11.19 0.37
C THR A 290 3.63 -10.72 -1.03
N ASN A 291 2.73 -10.01 -1.73
CA ASN A 291 3.01 -9.49 -3.06
C ASN A 291 4.20 -8.51 -3.07
N MET A 292 4.31 -7.63 -2.07
CA MET A 292 5.44 -6.71 -1.94
C MET A 292 6.77 -7.45 -1.71
N LEU A 293 6.79 -8.49 -0.88
CA LEU A 293 8.00 -9.28 -0.63
C LEU A 293 8.38 -10.17 -1.82
N VAL A 294 7.40 -10.72 -2.55
CA VAL A 294 7.65 -11.40 -3.82
C VAL A 294 8.27 -10.43 -4.83
N ALA A 295 7.80 -9.19 -4.92
CA ALA A 295 8.38 -8.20 -5.82
C ALA A 295 9.84 -7.85 -5.44
N ILE A 296 10.16 -7.78 -4.15
CA ILE A 296 11.55 -7.61 -3.67
C ILE A 296 12.39 -8.83 -4.04
N SER A 297 11.87 -10.05 -3.83
CA SER A 297 12.51 -11.29 -4.26
C SER A 297 12.77 -11.30 -5.77
N ASP A 298 11.79 -10.92 -6.58
CA ASP A 298 11.91 -10.87 -8.04
C ASP A 298 12.99 -9.93 -8.49
N ARG A 299 13.11 -8.76 -7.85
CA ARG A 299 14.18 -7.82 -8.14
C ARG A 299 15.54 -8.44 -7.84
N LEU A 300 15.72 -9.04 -6.66
CA LEU A 300 16.96 -9.70 -6.27
C LEU A 300 17.34 -10.79 -7.27
N TRP A 301 16.40 -11.65 -7.66
CA TRP A 301 16.62 -12.68 -8.65
C TRP A 301 16.99 -12.11 -10.02
N VAL A 302 16.25 -11.10 -10.52
CA VAL A 302 16.53 -10.52 -11.85
C VAL A 302 17.90 -9.85 -11.90
N GLU A 303 18.29 -9.13 -10.84
CA GLU A 303 19.61 -8.48 -10.76
C GLU A 303 20.77 -9.49 -10.83
N ASN A 304 20.57 -10.71 -10.32
CA ASN A 304 21.64 -11.70 -10.16
C ASN A 304 21.60 -12.83 -11.19
N THR A 305 20.44 -13.17 -11.74
CA THR A 305 20.26 -14.31 -12.65
C THR A 305 19.58 -13.94 -13.97
N GLY A 306 19.05 -12.72 -14.09
CA GLY A 306 18.35 -12.24 -15.28
C GLY A 306 16.90 -12.72 -15.41
N HIS A 307 16.34 -13.40 -14.40
CA HIS A 307 14.95 -13.83 -14.37
C HIS A 307 14.33 -13.64 -12.97
N ARG A 308 13.00 -13.65 -12.87
CA ARG A 308 12.27 -13.51 -11.61
C ARG A 308 12.45 -14.70 -10.67
N THR A 309 11.96 -14.57 -9.44
CA THR A 309 11.87 -15.68 -8.49
C THR A 309 11.17 -16.85 -9.16
N PRO A 310 11.80 -18.04 -9.25
CA PRO A 310 11.14 -19.19 -9.84
C PRO A 310 9.89 -19.59 -9.04
N ILE A 311 8.90 -20.15 -9.73
CA ILE A 311 7.68 -20.64 -9.07
C ILE A 311 8.04 -21.69 -8.01
N GLY A 312 7.50 -21.52 -6.80
CA GLY A 312 7.77 -22.41 -5.66
C GLY A 312 9.14 -22.20 -5.00
N GLN A 313 9.88 -21.13 -5.36
CA GLN A 313 11.18 -20.78 -4.76
C GLN A 313 11.11 -19.47 -3.95
N PHE A 314 9.91 -18.98 -3.62
CA PHE A 314 9.78 -17.84 -2.72
C PHE A 314 10.27 -18.23 -1.32
N GLY A 315 11.23 -17.46 -0.78
CA GLY A 315 12.00 -17.85 0.41
C GLY A 315 13.39 -18.43 0.09
N ALA A 316 13.66 -18.83 -1.15
CA ALA A 316 14.96 -19.36 -1.57
C ALA A 316 15.69 -18.41 -2.53
N PHE A 317 17.01 -18.51 -2.59
CA PHE A 317 17.88 -17.63 -3.39
C PHE A 317 18.91 -18.41 -4.21
N TRP A 318 19.38 -17.78 -5.29
CA TRP A 318 20.30 -18.40 -6.27
C TRP A 318 21.64 -18.81 -5.68
N ASP A 319 22.04 -18.20 -4.57
CA ASP A 319 23.30 -18.42 -3.86
C ASP A 319 23.14 -19.28 -2.60
N ASP A 320 21.96 -19.85 -2.36
CA ASP A 320 21.77 -20.81 -1.26
C ASP A 320 22.65 -22.04 -1.48
N GLN A 321 23.30 -22.49 -0.40
CA GLN A 321 24.07 -23.72 -0.45
C GLN A 321 23.13 -24.89 -0.70
N ARG A 322 23.31 -25.57 -1.82
CA ARG A 322 22.62 -26.82 -2.09
C ARG A 322 23.09 -27.84 -1.07
N GLU A 323 22.17 -28.46 -0.33
CA GLU A 323 22.53 -29.65 0.44
C GLU A 323 23.20 -30.66 -0.52
N PRO A 324 24.32 -31.29 -0.11
CA PRO A 324 24.93 -32.32 -0.92
C PRO A 324 23.88 -33.39 -1.17
N VAL A 325 23.43 -33.49 -2.41
CA VAL A 325 22.59 -34.61 -2.85
C VAL A 325 23.35 -35.86 -2.44
N GLU A 326 22.76 -36.70 -1.58
CA GLU A 326 23.30 -38.03 -1.30
C GLU A 326 23.42 -38.74 -2.65
N THR A 327 24.62 -38.71 -3.22
CA THR A 327 24.97 -39.56 -4.34
C THR A 327 24.95 -40.96 -3.75
N MET A 328 23.86 -41.71 -3.98
CA MET A 328 23.89 -43.16 -3.81
C MET A 328 25.10 -43.66 -4.57
N ASP A 329 26.09 -44.14 -3.82
CA ASP A 329 27.30 -44.71 -4.38
C ASP A 329 26.89 -45.97 -5.15
N LEU A 330 27.06 -45.95 -6.47
CA LEU A 330 26.71 -47.08 -7.33
C LEU A 330 27.60 -48.31 -7.06
N ASP A 331 28.67 -48.12 -6.27
CA ASP A 331 29.58 -49.18 -5.84
C ASP A 331 29.00 -50.10 -4.75
N ASP A 332 27.86 -49.74 -4.12
CA ASP A 332 27.12 -50.62 -3.20
C ASP A 332 26.11 -51.55 -3.92
N LEU A 333 26.01 -51.48 -5.26
CA LEU A 333 25.10 -52.28 -6.09
C LEU A 333 25.80 -53.32 -6.99
N LEU A 334 27.11 -53.57 -6.81
CA LEU A 334 27.89 -54.57 -7.55
C LEU A 334 28.37 -55.73 -6.69
#